data_AF-A0A8H4SRW7-F1
#
_entry.id   AF-A0A8H4SRW7-F1
#
_cell.length_a   1.000
_cell.length_b   1.000
_cell.length_c   1.000
_cell.angle_alpha   90.00
_cell.angle_beta   90.00
_cell.angle_gamma   90.00
#
_symmetry.space_group_name_H-M   'P 1'
#
loop_
_entity.id
_entity.type
_entity.pdbx_description
1 polymer ?
#
loop_
_entity_poly.entity_id
_entity_poly.type
_entity_poly.pdbx_seq_one_letter_code
_entity_poly.pdbx_strand_id
1 'polypeptide(L)'
;LQYDVDLVLSGHVHVYERNSPVANFNVDPKGLDNPSSPWYITNGAAGHYDGLDSLVYPLQQYDQYAQDTAYGWSRLTFHNCTHLTHDFVASRNGSVLDTATLYKNRECVGEDH
;
A
#
# COMPACT_ATOMS: atom_id res chain seq x y z
N LEU A 1 -10.16 -15.35 -3.87
CA LEU A 1 -10.47 -14.80 -2.53
C LEU A 1 -11.96 -14.51 -2.45
N GLN A 2 -12.56 -14.58 -1.26
CA GLN A 2 -14.02 -14.61 -1.15
C GLN A 2 -14.71 -13.26 -1.44
N TYR A 3 -14.07 -12.14 -1.09
CA TYR A 3 -14.73 -10.82 -1.06
C TYR A 3 -14.05 -9.74 -1.93
N ASP A 4 -13.08 -10.12 -2.78
CA ASP A 4 -12.34 -9.20 -3.68
C ASP A 4 -11.87 -7.90 -3.01
N VAL A 5 -11.23 -8.01 -1.83
CA VAL A 5 -10.65 -6.86 -1.13
C VAL A 5 -9.56 -6.24 -2.00
N ASP A 6 -9.68 -4.93 -2.29
CA ASP A 6 -8.73 -4.19 -3.12
C ASP A 6 -7.39 -3.95 -2.38
N LEU A 7 -7.47 -3.49 -1.13
CA LEU A 7 -6.33 -2.99 -0.37
C LEU A 7 -6.48 -3.34 1.11
N VAL A 8 -5.39 -3.82 1.71
CA VAL A 8 -5.23 -4.06 3.15
C VAL A 8 -4.15 -3.10 3.66
N LEU A 9 -4.53 -2.20 4.56
CA LEU A 9 -3.62 -1.34 5.32
C LEU A 9 -3.44 -1.86 6.74
N SER A 10 -2.19 -2.04 7.16
CA SER A 10 -1.83 -2.43 8.52
C SER A 10 -0.89 -1.40 9.16
N GLY A 11 -0.81 -1.42 10.49
CA GLY A 11 0.20 -0.71 11.28
C GLY A 11 0.99 -1.70 12.11
N HIS A 12 1.12 -1.42 13.41
CA HIS A 12 1.83 -2.23 14.41
C HIS A 12 3.36 -2.24 14.27
N VAL A 13 3.91 -2.68 13.14
CA VAL A 13 5.36 -2.63 12.88
C VAL A 13 5.74 -1.21 12.48
N HIS A 14 6.70 -0.60 13.16
CA HIS A 14 7.05 0.81 12.99
C HIS A 14 7.95 1.06 11.76
N VAL A 15 7.50 0.61 10.59
CA VAL A 15 8.11 0.85 9.27
C VAL A 15 7.04 1.25 8.26
N TYR A 16 7.48 1.64 7.06
CA TYR A 16 6.62 1.64 5.88
C TYR A 16 7.05 0.56 4.91
N GLU A 17 6.09 -0.21 4.41
CA GLU A 17 6.32 -1.28 3.44
C GLU A 17 5.12 -1.40 2.51
N ARG A 18 5.38 -1.48 1.21
CA ARG A 18 4.39 -1.72 0.16
C ARG A 18 4.76 -2.99 -0.59
N ASN A 19 3.83 -3.92 -0.60
CA ASN A 19 4.00 -5.20 -1.27
C ASN A 19 3.31 -5.16 -2.64
N SER A 20 3.69 -6.07 -3.52
CA SER A 20 2.85 -6.47 -4.64
C SER A 20 1.58 -7.12 -4.09
N PRO A 21 0.46 -7.08 -4.84
CA PRO A 21 -0.68 -7.91 -4.51
C PRO A 21 -0.27 -9.38 -4.41
N VAL A 22 -0.68 -10.06 -3.34
CA VAL A 22 -0.16 -11.39 -2.98
C VAL A 22 -1.25 -12.26 -2.37
N ALA A 23 -1.24 -13.54 -2.68
CA ALA A 23 -2.09 -14.54 -2.02
C ALA A 23 -1.28 -15.82 -1.75
N ASN A 24 -1.32 -16.30 -0.51
CA ASN A 24 -0.53 -17.46 -0.07
C ASN A 24 0.96 -17.35 -0.47
N PHE A 25 1.54 -16.18 -0.25
CA PHE A 25 2.93 -15.83 -0.60
C PHE A 25 3.28 -15.83 -2.10
N ASN A 26 2.30 -16.00 -2.99
CA ASN A 26 2.49 -15.90 -4.44
C ASN A 26 2.11 -14.49 -4.90
N VAL A 27 3.05 -13.82 -5.58
CA VAL A 27 2.82 -12.52 -6.21
C VAL A 27 1.79 -12.66 -7.32
N ASP A 28 0.82 -11.75 -7.36
CA ASP A 28 -0.12 -11.66 -8.46
C ASP A 28 0.63 -11.17 -9.72
N PRO A 29 0.65 -11.95 -10.81
CA PRO A 29 1.41 -11.58 -12.02
C PRO A 29 0.87 -10.32 -12.70
N LYS A 30 -0.35 -9.88 -12.37
CA LYS A 30 -0.93 -8.65 -12.89
C LYS A 30 -0.43 -7.38 -12.18
N GLY A 31 0.32 -7.53 -11.09
CA GLY A 31 0.78 -6.39 -10.29
C GLY A 31 -0.40 -5.52 -9.87
N LEU A 32 -0.29 -4.20 -10.06
CA LEU A 32 -1.36 -3.26 -9.70
C LEU A 32 -2.40 -3.05 -10.83
N ASP A 33 -2.31 -3.79 -11.93
CA ASP A 33 -3.27 -3.71 -13.04
C ASP A 33 -4.33 -4.82 -12.94
N ASN A 34 -5.42 -4.53 -12.25
CA ASN A 34 -6.54 -5.44 -12.01
C ASN A 34 -6.14 -6.80 -11.37
N PRO A 35 -5.41 -6.78 -10.22
CA PRO A 35 -5.01 -7.99 -9.53
C PRO A 35 -6.21 -8.79 -9.03
N SER A 36 -6.00 -10.10 -8.92
CA SER A 36 -6.91 -11.06 -8.28
C SER A 36 -6.64 -11.26 -6.78
N SER A 37 -5.53 -10.70 -6.29
CA SER A 37 -5.10 -10.70 -4.88
C SER A 37 -5.17 -9.28 -4.30
N PRO A 38 -5.34 -9.12 -2.97
CA PRO A 38 -5.34 -7.82 -2.33
C PRO A 38 -3.94 -7.23 -2.36
N TRP A 39 -3.90 -5.92 -2.51
CA TRP A 39 -2.70 -5.14 -2.30
C TRP A 39 -2.45 -4.93 -0.80
N TYR A 40 -1.22 -5.10 -0.32
CA TYR A 40 -0.88 -4.93 1.10
C TYR A 40 0.09 -3.76 1.29
N ILE A 41 -0.21 -2.92 2.27
CA ILE A 41 0.66 -1.82 2.71
C ILE A 41 0.73 -1.82 4.24
N THR A 42 1.94 -1.90 4.78
CA THR A 42 2.22 -1.58 6.19
C THR A 42 2.58 -0.10 6.29
N ASN A 43 1.81 0.64 7.08
CA ASN A 43 2.08 2.04 7.43
C ASN A 43 2.06 2.20 8.95
N GLY A 44 3.08 1.70 9.63
CA GLY A 44 3.25 1.87 11.08
C GLY A 44 4.26 2.96 11.46
N ALA A 45 4.86 3.64 10.49
CA ALA A 45 5.85 4.71 10.68
C ALA A 45 5.23 6.08 11.08
N ALA A 46 4.19 6.11 11.92
CA ALA A 46 3.47 7.36 12.23
C ALA A 46 4.18 8.28 13.25
N GLY A 47 5.08 7.74 14.09
CA GLY A 47 5.81 8.53 15.10
C GLY A 47 5.79 7.97 16.53
N HIS A 48 5.83 6.64 16.69
CA HIS A 48 5.86 6.02 18.03
C HIS A 48 7.12 6.45 18.82
N TYR A 49 7.01 6.52 20.15
CA TYR A 49 8.09 7.03 21.01
C TYR A 49 9.35 6.14 21.01
N ASP A 50 9.20 4.83 20.76
CA ASP A 50 10.31 3.88 20.66
C ASP A 50 11.13 4.00 19.37
N GLY A 51 10.70 4.80 18.40
CA GLY A 51 11.41 4.94 17.13
C GLY A 51 10.75 4.16 15.98
N LEU A 52 11.51 4.06 14.88
CA LEU A 52 11.24 3.14 13.76
C LEU A 52 11.92 1.80 14.05
N ASP A 53 11.29 0.70 13.63
CA ASP A 53 11.91 -0.62 13.62
C ASP A 53 12.90 -0.75 12.45
N SER A 54 13.88 -1.65 12.52
CA SER A 54 14.78 -1.93 11.39
C SER A 54 14.21 -2.97 10.44
N LEU A 55 14.37 -2.74 9.13
CA LEU A 55 14.05 -3.73 8.10
C LEU A 55 15.02 -4.93 8.16
N VAL A 56 14.49 -6.12 7.86
CA VAL A 56 15.27 -7.35 7.78
C VAL A 56 15.57 -7.66 6.32
N TYR A 57 16.85 -7.81 5.99
CA TYR A 57 17.32 -8.12 4.64
C TYR A 57 17.79 -9.59 4.50
N PRO A 58 17.63 -10.22 3.32
CA PRO A 58 16.98 -9.67 2.12
C PRO A 58 15.47 -9.50 2.31
N LEU A 59 14.91 -8.46 1.69
CA LEU A 59 13.47 -8.28 1.60
C LEU A 59 12.84 -9.46 0.85
N GLN A 60 11.56 -9.69 1.10
CA GLN A 60 10.80 -10.73 0.42
C GLN A 60 10.58 -10.35 -1.05
N GLN A 61 10.42 -11.36 -1.90
CA GLN A 61 10.23 -11.16 -3.35
C GLN A 61 8.99 -10.32 -3.70
N TYR A 62 8.03 -10.23 -2.79
CA TYR A 62 6.82 -9.44 -2.99
C TYR A 62 6.96 -7.99 -2.54
N ASP A 63 8.04 -7.61 -1.86
CA ASP A 63 8.23 -6.23 -1.38
C ASP A 63 8.62 -5.33 -2.57
N GLN A 64 7.82 -4.30 -2.82
CA GLN A 64 8.05 -3.35 -3.93
C GLN A 64 8.75 -2.09 -3.45
N TYR A 65 8.48 -1.68 -2.22
CA TYR A 65 9.16 -0.57 -1.56
C TYR A 65 9.08 -0.77 -0.05
N ALA A 66 10.17 -0.52 0.67
CA ALA A 66 10.20 -0.52 2.12
C ALA A 66 11.18 0.54 2.63
N GLN A 67 10.86 1.17 3.76
CA GLN A 67 11.76 2.11 4.42
C GLN A 67 11.54 2.14 5.94
N ASP A 68 12.63 2.38 6.66
CA ASP A 68 12.74 2.51 8.12
C ASP A 68 13.49 3.79 8.55
N THR A 69 13.48 4.82 7.71
CA THR A 69 14.29 6.04 7.92
C THR A 69 13.46 7.32 8.10
N ALA A 70 12.19 7.30 7.73
CA ALA A 70 11.29 8.44 7.77
C ALA A 70 9.96 8.06 8.44
N TYR A 71 9.51 8.92 9.35
CA TYR A 71 8.11 8.92 9.75
C TYR A 71 7.25 9.50 8.63
N GLY A 72 6.04 8.97 8.48
CA GLY A 72 5.12 9.41 7.45
C GLY A 72 3.70 8.89 7.66
N TRP A 73 2.86 9.20 6.69
CA TRP A 73 1.45 8.82 6.69
C TRP A 73 0.99 8.48 5.27
N SER A 74 0.00 7.59 5.19
CA SER A 74 -0.63 7.20 3.92
C SER A 74 -1.69 8.20 3.47
N ARG A 75 -1.62 8.64 2.22
CA ARG A 75 -2.71 9.36 1.55
C ARG A 75 -3.34 8.45 0.49
N LEU A 76 -4.66 8.27 0.58
CA LEU A 76 -5.44 7.54 -0.43
C LEU A 76 -6.23 8.55 -1.27
N THR A 77 -6.02 8.51 -2.59
CA THR A 77 -6.75 9.33 -3.57
C THR A 77 -7.58 8.41 -4.46
N PHE A 78 -8.90 8.45 -4.29
CA PHE A 78 -9.85 7.76 -5.15
C PHE A 78 -10.19 8.68 -6.32
N HIS A 79 -9.64 8.40 -7.50
CA HIS A 79 -9.84 9.27 -8.68
C HIS A 79 -11.19 9.02 -9.33
N ASN A 80 -11.63 7.76 -9.32
CA ASN A 80 -12.90 7.28 -9.84
C ASN A 80 -13.12 5.86 -9.30
N CYS A 81 -14.15 5.16 -9.80
CA CYS A 81 -14.37 3.79 -9.36
C CYS A 81 -13.20 2.87 -9.74
N THR A 82 -12.46 3.07 -10.83
CA THR A 82 -11.41 2.13 -11.28
C THR A 82 -10.00 2.43 -10.79
N HIS A 83 -9.74 3.60 -10.19
CA HIS A 83 -8.38 4.06 -9.86
C HIS A 83 -8.25 4.55 -8.42
N LEU A 84 -7.28 3.97 -7.69
CA LEU A 84 -6.88 4.38 -6.34
C LEU A 84 -5.38 4.61 -6.31
N THR A 85 -4.94 5.83 -6.02
CA THR A 85 -3.52 6.12 -5.74
C THR A 85 -3.26 6.12 -4.24
N HIS A 86 -2.19 5.44 -3.83
CA HIS A 86 -1.59 5.55 -2.50
C HIS A 86 -0.30 6.35 -2.61
N ASP A 87 -0.14 7.33 -1.72
CA ASP A 87 1.13 8.00 -1.46
C ASP A 87 1.58 7.71 -0.02
N PHE A 88 2.87 7.45 0.18
CA PHE A 88 3.51 7.60 1.49
C PHE A 88 4.17 8.98 1.60
N VAL A 89 3.66 9.80 2.51
CA VAL A 89 4.05 11.20 2.67
C VAL A 89 4.91 11.36 3.93
N ALA A 90 6.11 11.90 3.78
CA ALA A 90 7.01 12.16 4.90
C ALA A 90 6.43 13.22 5.85
N SER A 91 6.38 12.92 7.14
CA SER A 91 5.89 13.85 8.17
C SER A 91 6.79 15.08 8.33
N ARG A 92 8.09 14.96 8.02
CA ARG A 92 9.07 16.03 8.23
C ARG A 92 8.84 17.26 7.36
N ASN A 93 8.41 17.06 6.12
CA ASN A 93 8.37 18.12 5.10
C ASN A 93 7.24 17.96 4.07
N GLY A 94 6.41 16.92 4.17
CA GLY A 94 5.31 16.68 3.24
C GLY A 94 5.75 16.13 1.87
N SER A 95 7.01 15.73 1.67
CA SER A 95 7.43 15.11 0.42
C SER A 95 6.86 13.70 0.27
N VAL A 96 6.39 13.35 -0.93
CA VAL A 96 6.00 11.98 -1.27
C VAL A 96 7.27 11.14 -1.43
N LEU A 97 7.41 10.08 -0.64
CA LEU A 97 8.56 9.17 -0.67
C LEU A 97 8.30 7.93 -1.51
N ASP A 98 7.03 7.51 -1.60
CA ASP A 98 6.57 6.42 -2.43
C ASP A 98 5.16 6.69 -2.94
N THR A 99 4.87 6.24 -4.16
CA THR A 99 3.55 6.41 -4.81
C THR A 99 3.25 5.21 -5.70
N ALA A 100 2.01 4.76 -5.68
CA ALA A 100 1.54 3.72 -6.59
C ALA A 100 0.03 3.82 -6.82
N THR A 101 -0.42 3.42 -8.01
CA THR A 101 -1.84 3.43 -8.38
C THR A 101 -2.33 2.01 -8.63
N LEU A 102 -3.38 1.61 -7.93
CA LEU A 102 -4.15 0.40 -8.18
C LEU A 102 -5.23 0.69 -9.23
N TYR A 103 -5.25 -0.14 -10.26
CA TYR A 103 -6.24 -0.14 -11.33
C TYR A 103 -7.17 -1.35 -11.15
N LYS A 104 -8.49 -1.17 -11.30
CA LYS A 104 -9.50 -2.24 -11.23
C LYS A 104 -10.40 -2.17 -12.45
N ASN A 105 -10.70 -3.32 -13.04
CA ASN A 105 -11.64 -3.42 -14.16
C ASN A 105 -13.05 -3.63 -13.60
N ARG A 106 -13.73 -2.52 -13.28
CA ARG A 106 -15.12 -2.53 -12.82
C ARG A 106 -15.94 -1.43 -13.49
N GLU A 107 -17.22 -1.69 -13.67
CA GLU A 107 -18.16 -0.70 -14.15
C GLU A 107 -18.51 0.25 -13.01
N CYS A 108 -18.35 1.56 -13.24
CA CYS A 108 -18.81 2.56 -12.29
C CYS A 108 -20.33 2.56 -12.32
N VAL A 109 -20.96 2.12 -11.23
CA VAL A 109 -22.41 2.32 -11.07
C VAL A 109 -22.62 3.83 -10.95
N GLY A 110 -23.44 4.40 -11.84
CA GLY A 110 -23.76 5.83 -11.79
C GLY A 110 -24.39 6.20 -10.45
N GLU A 111 -24.03 7.36 -9.91
CA GLU A 111 -24.69 7.95 -8.75
C GLU A 111 -26.09 8.43 -9.18
N ASP A 112 -27.06 7.52 -9.25
CA ASP A 112 -28.47 7.87 -9.19
C ASP A 112 -28.82 8.17 -7.71
N HIS A 113 -28.42 9.36 -7.25
CA HIS A 113 -28.82 9.94 -5.97
C HIS A 113 -29.60 11.24 -6.18
#